data_AF-A0A8X6MFY5-F1
#
_entry.id   AF-A0A8X6MFY5-F1
#
_cell.length_a   1.000
_cell.length_b   1.000
_cell.length_c   1.000
_cell.angle_alpha   90.00
_cell.angle_beta   90.00
_cell.angle_gamma   90.00
#
_symmetry.space_group_name_H-M   'P 1'
#
loop_
_entity.id
_entity.type
_entity.pdbx_description
1 polymer ?
#
loop_
_entity_poly.entity_id
_entity_poly.type
_entity_poly.pdbx_seq_one_letter_code
_entity_poly.pdbx_strand_id
1 'polypeptide(L)'
;MAKGCFNLRGWESNVPGRYISRSSGVTSSLGLLWDLDKGTLKCNFNYSGEGEISKRNVLAMVHNNFDPLGILSPTTLLPKILLQESWKLKLKWDDPLPENIQKTFRKLREETQYLEKIDIPRYVEINENSELHLFVDACKSSYGACVYVRTVTPLGVKIRLIRAWSRVAPLKTLTILRLELMACCIGARLDFTGFKNCCME
;
A
#
# COMPACT_ATOMS: atom_id res chain seq x y z
N MET A 1 -23.05 -17.09 17.34
CA MET A 1 -22.75 -17.24 15.90
C MET A 1 -23.71 -18.16 15.17
N ALA A 2 -24.23 -19.24 15.78
CA ALA A 2 -25.27 -20.10 15.19
C ALA A 2 -26.65 -19.43 14.93
N LYS A 3 -26.95 -18.26 15.54
CA LYS A 3 -28.22 -17.53 15.34
C LYS A 3 -28.28 -16.63 14.10
N GLY A 4 -27.15 -16.43 13.41
CA GLY A 4 -27.07 -15.44 12.31
C GLY A 4 -27.35 -15.98 10.91
N CYS A 5 -27.42 -17.30 10.71
CA CYS A 5 -27.59 -17.94 9.39
C CYS A 5 -26.64 -17.40 8.29
N PHE A 6 -25.47 -16.86 8.66
CA PHE A 6 -24.48 -16.44 7.68
C PHE A 6 -23.75 -17.67 7.14
N ASN A 7 -23.84 -17.87 5.82
CA ASN A 7 -23.09 -18.91 5.12
C ASN A 7 -21.65 -18.41 4.90
N LEU A 8 -20.83 -18.50 5.96
CA LEU A 8 -19.43 -18.06 5.96
C LEU A 8 -18.60 -18.99 5.06
N ARG A 9 -18.07 -18.46 3.96
CA ARG A 9 -17.33 -19.25 2.94
C ARG A 9 -15.82 -19.38 3.20
N GLY A 10 -15.32 -18.84 4.31
CA GLY A 10 -13.93 -18.95 4.73
C GLY A 10 -13.66 -18.04 5.92
N TRP A 11 -13.14 -18.60 7.01
CA TRP A 11 -12.76 -17.85 8.20
C TRP A 11 -11.43 -18.41 8.71
N GLU A 12 -10.42 -17.54 8.79
CA GLU A 12 -9.08 -17.89 9.26
C GLU A 12 -8.74 -17.02 10.46
N SER A 13 -8.17 -17.61 11.52
CA SER A 13 -7.80 -16.87 12.73
C SER A 13 -6.43 -17.28 13.23
N ASN A 14 -5.60 -16.30 13.54
CA ASN A 14 -4.32 -16.54 14.23
C ASN A 14 -4.46 -16.68 15.76
N VAL A 15 -5.66 -16.47 16.30
CA VAL A 15 -5.94 -16.57 17.75
C VAL A 15 -7.06 -17.60 17.98
N PRO A 16 -6.91 -18.52 18.95
CA PRO A 16 -8.00 -19.43 19.32
C PRO A 16 -9.14 -18.63 19.96
N GLY A 17 -10.35 -18.80 19.44
CA GLY A 17 -11.57 -18.19 19.96
C GLY A 17 -12.52 -19.25 20.51
N ARG A 18 -13.55 -18.82 21.26
CA ARG A 18 -14.56 -19.71 21.86
C ARG A 18 -15.27 -20.64 20.85
N TYR A 19 -15.27 -20.27 19.56
CA TYR A 19 -15.88 -21.03 18.47
C TYR A 19 -14.97 -21.15 17.23
N ILE A 20 -13.67 -20.84 17.35
CA ILE A 20 -12.75 -20.74 16.20
C ILE A 20 -11.42 -21.40 16.57
N SER A 21 -11.00 -22.40 15.78
CA SER A 21 -9.67 -23.00 15.88
C SER A 21 -8.59 -22.06 15.34
N ARG A 22 -7.39 -22.08 15.93
CA ARG A 22 -6.24 -21.37 15.37
C ARG A 22 -5.83 -22.04 14.06
N SER A 23 -5.77 -21.25 13.01
CA SER A 23 -5.22 -21.64 11.72
C SER A 23 -3.71 -21.38 11.69
N SER A 24 -2.98 -22.18 10.92
CA SER A 24 -1.53 -22.09 10.76
C SER A 24 -1.15 -21.94 9.28
N GLY A 25 0.01 -21.35 9.00
CA GLY A 25 0.49 -21.13 7.64
C GLY A 25 0.14 -19.77 7.07
N VAL A 26 0.11 -19.67 5.73
CA VAL A 26 -0.09 -18.42 5.00
C VAL A 26 -1.46 -18.42 4.33
N THR A 27 -2.26 -17.39 4.58
CA THR A 27 -3.55 -17.15 3.91
C THR A 27 -3.52 -15.83 3.13
N SER A 28 -4.54 -15.54 2.31
CA SER A 28 -4.66 -14.24 1.64
C SER A 28 -5.71 -13.37 2.32
N SER A 29 -5.38 -12.11 2.56
CA SER A 29 -6.31 -11.10 3.08
C SER A 29 -6.15 -9.81 2.27
N LEU A 30 -7.23 -9.37 1.61
CA LEU A 30 -7.29 -8.13 0.81
C LEU A 30 -6.13 -8.01 -0.20
N GLY A 31 -5.73 -9.12 -0.84
CA GLY A 31 -4.63 -9.12 -1.83
C GLY A 31 -3.22 -9.20 -1.24
N LEU A 32 -3.07 -9.13 0.08
CA LEU A 32 -1.82 -9.39 0.79
C LEU A 32 -1.77 -10.86 1.26
N LEU A 33 -0.55 -11.35 1.49
CA LEU A 33 -0.33 -12.64 2.15
C LEU A 33 -0.29 -12.40 3.65
N TRP A 34 -0.99 -13.20 4.43
CA TRP A 34 -1.03 -13.14 5.87
C TRP A 34 -0.39 -14.39 6.45
N ASP A 35 0.75 -14.21 7.10
CA ASP A 35 1.43 -15.22 7.89
C ASP A 35 0.73 -15.32 9.26
N LEU A 36 -0.06 -16.37 9.47
CA LEU A 36 -0.87 -16.56 10.67
C LEU A 36 0.00 -16.87 11.89
N ASP A 37 1.16 -17.49 11.67
CA ASP A 37 2.05 -17.91 12.76
C ASP A 37 2.86 -16.74 13.31
N LYS A 38 3.32 -15.83 12.42
CA LYS A 38 4.04 -14.62 12.82
C LYS A 38 3.13 -13.42 13.07
N GLY A 39 1.90 -13.43 12.55
CA GLY A 39 1.00 -12.29 12.59
C GLY A 39 1.45 -11.13 11.69
N THR A 40 2.18 -11.43 10.60
CA THR A 40 2.69 -10.43 9.65
C THR A 40 1.95 -10.50 8.32
N LEU A 41 1.77 -9.34 7.69
CA LEU A 41 1.36 -9.22 6.30
C LEU A 41 2.60 -9.16 5.41
N LYS A 42 2.52 -9.80 4.25
CA LYS A 42 3.54 -9.83 3.21
C LYS A 42 2.92 -9.39 1.91
N CYS A 43 3.72 -8.73 1.08
CA CYS A 43 3.28 -8.32 -0.25
C CYS A 43 3.16 -9.55 -1.16
N ASN A 44 2.06 -9.65 -1.90
CA ASN A 44 1.95 -10.60 -3.00
C ASN A 44 2.29 -9.89 -4.30
N PHE A 45 3.57 -9.85 -4.69
CA PHE A 45 4.00 -9.10 -5.87
C PHE A 45 4.50 -10.02 -6.99
N ASN A 46 3.57 -10.73 -7.63
CA ASN A 46 3.90 -11.62 -8.75
C ASN A 46 3.67 -10.91 -10.09
N TYR A 47 4.61 -10.06 -10.53
CA TYR A 47 4.60 -9.53 -11.90
C TYR A 47 5.72 -10.16 -12.74
N SER A 48 5.38 -11.16 -13.54
CA SER A 48 6.31 -11.90 -14.40
C SER A 48 6.24 -11.50 -15.87
N GLY A 49 5.55 -10.42 -16.25
CA GLY A 49 5.27 -10.08 -17.65
C GLY A 49 6.49 -10.14 -18.57
N GLU A 50 6.53 -11.10 -19.47
CA GLU A 50 7.58 -11.28 -20.47
C GLU A 50 7.26 -10.50 -21.75
N GLY A 51 8.30 -10.18 -22.54
CA GLY A 51 8.15 -9.52 -23.84
C GLY A 51 8.44 -8.02 -23.84
N GLU A 52 8.04 -7.39 -24.94
CA GLU A 52 8.29 -5.98 -25.21
C GLU A 52 7.44 -5.08 -24.29
N ILE A 53 8.07 -4.07 -23.68
CA ILE A 53 7.42 -3.27 -22.63
C ILE A 53 6.50 -2.24 -23.26
N SER A 54 5.20 -2.44 -23.09
CA SER A 54 4.12 -1.55 -23.55
C SER A 54 3.42 -0.81 -22.41
N LYS A 55 2.51 0.11 -22.74
CA LYS A 55 1.67 0.79 -21.73
C LYS A 55 0.81 -0.18 -20.94
N ARG A 56 0.35 -1.25 -21.58
CA ARG A 56 -0.43 -2.31 -20.92
C ARG A 56 0.38 -2.98 -19.81
N ASN A 57 1.66 -3.25 -20.05
CA ASN A 57 2.55 -3.84 -19.06
C ASN A 57 2.75 -2.92 -17.85
N VAL A 58 2.96 -1.62 -18.08
CA VAL A 58 3.09 -0.64 -17.00
C VAL A 58 1.81 -0.55 -16.16
N LEU A 59 0.64 -0.49 -16.81
CA LEU A 59 -0.64 -0.47 -16.14
C LEU A 59 -0.87 -1.75 -15.29
N ALA A 60 -0.57 -2.92 -15.86
CA ALA A 60 -0.70 -4.19 -15.17
C ALA A 60 0.16 -4.22 -13.89
N MET A 61 1.41 -3.74 -13.95
CA MET A 61 2.28 -3.66 -12.78
C MET A 61 1.74 -2.70 -11.71
N VAL A 62 1.19 -1.55 -12.11
CA VAL A 62 0.58 -0.57 -11.18
C VAL A 62 -0.60 -1.16 -10.41
N HIS A 63 -1.42 -1.98 -11.07
CA HIS A 63 -2.67 -2.53 -10.53
C HIS A 63 -2.56 -3.97 -10.04
N ASN A 64 -1.37 -4.59 -10.10
CA ASN A 64 -1.17 -5.98 -9.68
C ASN A 64 -1.42 -6.18 -8.18
N ASN A 65 -1.19 -5.13 -7.38
CA ASN A 65 -1.29 -5.22 -5.94
C ASN A 65 -2.38 -4.28 -5.40
N PHE A 66 -3.29 -4.84 -4.62
CA PHE A 66 -4.33 -4.09 -3.94
C PHE A 66 -3.83 -3.69 -2.55
N ASP A 67 -3.66 -2.39 -2.33
CA ASP A 67 -3.11 -1.84 -1.10
C ASP A 67 -4.11 -0.86 -0.46
N PRO A 68 -5.07 -1.35 0.34
CA PRO A 68 -6.10 -0.51 0.94
C PRO A 68 -5.55 0.46 2.01
N LEU A 69 -4.46 0.07 2.66
CA LEU A 69 -3.78 0.87 3.70
C LEU A 69 -2.73 1.82 3.13
N GLY A 70 -2.34 1.63 1.87
CA GLY A 70 -1.32 2.42 1.20
C GLY A 70 0.09 2.20 1.76
N ILE A 71 0.35 1.08 2.43
CA ILE A 71 1.67 0.78 3.01
C ILE A 71 2.75 0.67 1.91
N LEU A 72 2.34 0.25 0.72
CA LEU A 72 3.15 0.08 -0.48
C LEU A 72 3.06 1.30 -1.41
N SER A 73 2.49 2.40 -0.90
CA SER A 73 2.45 3.69 -1.58
C SER A 73 3.81 4.15 -2.11
N PRO A 74 4.95 4.00 -1.38
CA PRO A 74 6.27 4.36 -1.91
C PRO A 74 6.65 3.57 -3.16
N THR A 75 6.38 2.27 -3.17
CA THR A 75 6.77 1.39 -4.27
C THR A 75 5.81 1.46 -5.46
N THR A 76 4.52 1.72 -5.20
CA THR A 76 3.52 1.89 -6.29
C THR A 76 3.54 3.29 -6.90
N LEU A 77 4.19 4.27 -6.29
CA LEU A 77 4.23 5.65 -6.79
C LEU A 77 5.03 5.79 -8.09
N LEU A 78 6.26 5.24 -8.13
CA LEU A 78 7.11 5.33 -9.32
C LEU A 78 6.47 4.67 -10.56
N PRO A 79 5.88 3.46 -10.47
CA PRO A 79 5.09 2.88 -11.55
C PRO A 79 3.94 3.78 -12.02
N LYS A 80 3.24 4.45 -11.10
CA LYS A 80 2.14 5.38 -11.45
C LYS A 80 2.65 6.62 -12.18
N ILE A 81 3.81 7.15 -11.79
CA ILE A 81 4.47 8.26 -12.49
C ILE A 81 4.85 7.81 -13.91
N LEU A 82 5.49 6.65 -14.03
CA LEU A 82 5.89 6.08 -15.33
C LEU A 82 4.68 5.84 -16.25
N LEU A 83 3.58 5.35 -15.68
CA LEU A 83 2.31 5.20 -16.39
C LEU A 83 1.85 6.56 -16.94
N GLN A 84 1.83 7.62 -16.12
CA GLN A 84 1.46 8.97 -16.56
C GLN A 84 2.38 9.47 -17.69
N GLU A 85 3.69 9.22 -17.61
CA GLU A 85 4.63 9.59 -18.68
C GLU A 85 4.33 8.86 -19.98
N SER A 86 4.05 7.56 -19.90
CA SER A 86 3.70 6.76 -21.08
C SER A 86 2.44 7.27 -21.79
N TRP A 87 1.46 7.79 -21.04
CA TRP A 87 0.25 8.39 -21.60
C TRP A 87 0.53 9.68 -22.40
N LYS A 88 1.57 10.44 -22.03
CA LYS A 88 1.95 11.68 -22.74
C LYS A 88 2.50 11.39 -24.15
N LEU A 89 3.02 10.18 -24.39
CA LEU A 89 3.64 9.80 -25.65
C LEU A 89 2.64 9.55 -26.80
N LYS A 90 1.33 9.50 -26.51
CA LYS A 90 0.26 9.25 -27.51
C LYS A 90 0.44 7.97 -28.34
N LEU A 91 1.20 6.99 -27.82
CA LEU A 91 1.35 5.66 -28.41
C LEU A 91 0.06 4.83 -28.27
N LYS A 92 -0.08 3.71 -28.99
CA LYS A 92 -1.14 2.72 -28.74
C LYS A 92 -0.81 1.88 -27.51
N TRP A 93 -1.75 1.04 -27.08
CA TRP A 93 -1.64 0.26 -25.84
C TRP A 93 -0.46 -0.71 -25.82
N ASP A 94 -0.23 -1.36 -26.96
CA ASP A 94 0.72 -2.47 -27.12
C ASP A 94 1.98 -2.05 -27.91
N ASP A 95 2.10 -0.75 -28.26
CA ASP A 95 3.30 -0.22 -28.89
C ASP A 95 4.48 -0.23 -27.89
N PRO A 96 5.72 -0.46 -28.36
CA PRO A 96 6.90 -0.40 -27.51
C PRO A 96 7.11 0.98 -26.92
N LEU A 97 7.43 1.03 -25.63
CA LEU A 97 7.83 2.27 -24.96
C LEU A 97 9.26 2.68 -25.32
N PRO A 98 9.59 3.97 -25.28
CA PRO A 98 10.96 4.44 -25.46
C PRO A 98 11.95 3.81 -24.48
N GLU A 99 13.20 3.62 -24.91
CA GLU A 99 14.24 2.91 -24.16
C GLU A 99 14.45 3.44 -22.74
N ASN A 100 14.36 4.75 -22.52
CA ASN A 100 14.49 5.36 -21.19
C ASN A 100 13.38 4.91 -20.22
N ILE A 101 12.15 4.78 -20.72
CA ILE A 101 11.01 4.28 -19.94
C ILE A 101 11.15 2.79 -19.71
N GLN A 102 11.55 2.03 -20.74
CA GLN A 102 11.82 0.59 -20.61
C GLN A 102 12.86 0.30 -19.53
N LYS A 103 13.99 1.01 -19.55
CA LYS A 103 15.05 0.86 -18.55
C LYS A 103 14.56 1.12 -17.13
N THR A 104 13.76 2.17 -16.95
CA THR A 104 13.17 2.49 -15.64
C THR A 104 12.18 1.41 -15.19
N PHE A 105 11.34 0.92 -16.11
CA PHE A 105 10.39 -0.16 -15.83
C PHE A 105 11.09 -1.47 -15.43
N ARG A 106 12.15 -1.86 -16.14
CA ARG A 106 12.94 -3.06 -15.82
C ARG A 106 13.56 -2.96 -14.42
N LYS A 107 14.13 -1.81 -14.08
CA LYS A 107 14.64 -1.55 -12.73
C LYS A 107 13.55 -1.68 -11.66
N LEU A 108 12.39 -1.06 -11.87
CA LEU A 108 11.27 -1.18 -10.92
C LEU A 108 10.80 -2.63 -10.76
N ARG A 109 10.74 -3.38 -11.86
CA ARG A 109 10.40 -4.80 -11.84
C ARG A 109 11.43 -5.60 -11.04
N GLU A 110 12.73 -5.37 -11.24
CA GLU A 110 13.77 -6.03 -10.44
C GLU A 110 13.65 -5.66 -8.96
N GLU A 111 13.34 -4.40 -8.63
CA GLU A 111 13.22 -3.97 -7.24
C GLU A 111 11.99 -4.57 -6.53
N THR A 112 10.94 -4.96 -7.27
CA THR A 112 9.74 -5.56 -6.67
C THR A 112 9.98 -6.88 -5.95
N GLN A 113 11.02 -7.63 -6.32
CA GLN A 113 11.40 -8.87 -5.63
C GLN A 113 11.81 -8.62 -4.16
N TYR A 114 12.24 -7.40 -3.81
CA TYR A 114 12.57 -7.06 -2.43
C TYR A 114 11.31 -6.86 -1.57
N LEU A 115 10.15 -6.58 -2.16
CA LEU A 115 8.90 -6.42 -1.42
C LEU A 115 8.41 -7.71 -0.78
N GLU A 116 8.71 -8.86 -1.39
CA GLU A 116 8.38 -10.18 -0.83
C GLU A 116 9.10 -10.46 0.47
N LYS A 117 10.25 -9.80 0.70
CA LYS A 117 11.07 -9.93 1.91
C LYS A 117 10.62 -9.04 3.06
N ILE A 118 9.63 -8.15 2.83
CA ILE A 118 9.15 -7.22 3.84
C ILE A 118 8.04 -7.88 4.65
N ASP A 119 8.30 -8.06 5.94
CA ASP A 119 7.30 -8.44 6.93
C ASP A 119 6.68 -7.19 7.56
N ILE A 120 5.37 -7.00 7.36
CA ILE A 120 4.60 -5.89 7.91
C ILE A 120 3.82 -6.39 9.14
N PRO A 121 4.13 -5.92 10.36
CA PRO A 121 3.36 -6.32 11.54
C PRO A 121 1.89 -5.89 11.39
N ARG A 122 0.95 -6.84 11.49
CA ARG A 122 -0.50 -6.54 11.42
C ARG A 122 -1.00 -5.87 12.71
N TYR A 123 -0.47 -6.33 13.84
CA TYR A 123 -0.86 -5.83 15.15
C TYR A 123 -0.14 -4.52 15.48
N VAL A 124 -0.93 -3.53 15.90
CA VAL A 124 -0.47 -2.25 16.37
C VAL A 124 -0.96 -2.09 17.80
N GLU A 125 -0.01 -2.03 18.74
CA GLU A 125 -0.29 -1.79 20.15
C GLU A 125 -0.66 -0.31 20.34
N ILE A 126 -1.82 -0.03 20.93
CA ILE A 126 -2.29 1.33 21.24
C ILE A 126 -2.59 1.38 22.74
N ASN A 127 -2.10 2.42 23.41
CA ASN A 127 -2.30 2.70 24.83
C ASN A 127 -2.47 4.21 25.07
N GLU A 128 -2.64 4.60 26.33
CA GLU A 128 -2.86 6.01 26.73
C GLU A 128 -1.71 6.95 26.34
N ASN A 129 -0.50 6.41 26.17
CA ASN A 129 0.70 7.15 25.75
C ASN A 129 0.96 7.03 24.24
N SER A 130 -0.08 6.77 23.45
CA SER A 130 0.03 6.66 21.99
C SER A 130 -0.28 7.99 21.31
N GLU A 131 0.59 8.36 20.38
CA GLU A 131 0.50 9.59 19.61
C GLU A 131 0.40 9.25 18.12
N LEU A 132 -0.40 10.03 17.40
CA LEU A 132 -0.47 9.96 15.94
C LEU A 132 0.35 11.08 15.34
N HIS A 133 1.26 10.69 14.45
CA HIS A 133 2.17 11.58 13.76
C HIS A 133 1.84 11.53 12.27
N LEU A 134 1.25 12.62 11.77
CA LEU A 134 0.93 12.81 10.36
C LEU A 134 2.06 13.58 9.69
N PHE A 135 2.63 12.99 8.65
CA PHE A 135 3.60 13.64 7.78
C PHE A 135 2.99 13.82 6.38
N VAL A 136 3.31 14.94 5.76
CA VAL A 136 2.87 15.28 4.41
C VAL A 136 4.05 15.82 3.63
N ASP A 137 4.13 15.46 2.35
CA ASP A 137 5.20 15.93 1.47
C ASP A 137 4.68 16.06 0.04
N ALA A 138 5.33 16.93 -0.74
CA ALA A 138 5.00 17.17 -2.13
C ALA A 138 6.24 17.54 -2.97
N CYS A 139 6.26 17.03 -4.19
CA CYS A 139 7.25 17.36 -5.20
C CYS A 139 6.57 17.57 -6.56
N LYS A 140 7.35 17.93 -7.58
CA LYS A 140 6.80 18.24 -8.93
C LYS A 140 6.02 17.10 -9.57
N SER A 141 6.35 15.85 -9.24
CA SER A 141 5.75 14.65 -9.85
C SER A 141 4.68 14.00 -8.98
N SER A 142 4.63 14.30 -7.68
CA SER A 142 3.74 13.59 -6.75
C SER A 142 3.58 14.33 -5.42
N TYR A 143 2.55 13.95 -4.68
CA TYR A 143 2.31 14.43 -3.33
C TYR A 143 1.65 13.31 -2.51
N GLY A 144 1.85 13.33 -1.20
CA GLY A 144 1.37 12.24 -0.35
C GLY A 144 1.40 12.57 1.13
N ALA A 145 0.84 11.65 1.90
CA ALA A 145 0.75 11.74 3.34
C ALA A 145 0.90 10.35 3.96
N CYS A 146 1.47 10.28 5.15
CA CYS A 146 1.59 9.04 5.93
C CYS A 146 1.33 9.30 7.41
N VAL A 147 0.70 8.33 8.06
CA VAL A 147 0.32 8.38 9.47
C VAL A 147 1.06 7.28 10.20
N TYR A 148 1.89 7.69 11.15
CA TYR A 148 2.53 6.79 12.10
C TYR A 148 1.83 6.85 13.44
N VAL A 149 1.78 5.73 14.13
CA VAL A 149 1.55 5.73 15.58
C VAL A 149 2.87 5.52 16.29
N ARG A 150 3.08 6.32 17.31
CA ARG A 150 4.15 6.19 18.27
C ARG A 150 3.55 5.77 19.59
N THR A 151 3.98 4.63 20.12
CA THR A 151 3.45 4.08 21.37
C THR A 151 4.59 3.86 22.34
N VAL A 152 4.48 4.46 23.53
CA VAL A 152 5.42 4.23 24.62
C VAL A 152 4.98 2.99 25.40
N THR A 153 5.84 1.97 25.41
CA THR A 153 5.63 0.72 26.16
C THR A 153 6.68 0.62 27.28
N PRO A 154 6.49 -0.23 28.30
CA PRO A 154 7.51 -0.50 29.31
C PRO A 154 8.84 -1.01 28.72
N LEU A 155 8.80 -1.60 27.53
CA LEU A 155 9.97 -2.12 26.80
C LEU A 155 10.63 -1.07 25.88
N GLY A 156 10.07 0.14 25.78
CA GLY A 156 10.55 1.21 24.93
C GLY A 156 9.50 1.78 23.98
N VAL A 157 9.94 2.64 23.06
CA VAL A 157 9.06 3.31 22.09
C VAL A 157 8.95 2.48 20.82
N LYS A 158 7.73 2.16 20.41
CA LYS A 158 7.43 1.51 19.14
C LYS A 158 6.81 2.51 18.18
N ILE A 159 7.31 2.54 16.94
CA ILE A 159 6.73 3.34 15.86
C ILE A 159 6.24 2.40 14.76
N ARG A 160 5.03 2.64 14.27
CA ARG A 160 4.39 1.82 13.22
C ARG A 160 3.68 2.71 12.21
N LEU A 161 3.89 2.44 10.93
CA LEU A 161 3.09 3.04 9.87
C LEU A 161 1.71 2.39 9.89
N ILE A 162 0.66 3.19 10.09
CA ILE A 162 -0.73 2.70 10.05
C ILE A 162 -1.28 2.81 8.64
N ARG A 163 -1.05 3.95 8.00
CA ARG A 163 -1.65 4.27 6.71
C ARG A 163 -0.78 5.25 5.95
N ALA A 164 -0.72 5.10 4.64
CA ALA A 164 -0.17 6.11 3.76
C ALA A 164 -1.04 6.30 2.52
N TRP A 165 -0.85 7.41 1.83
CA TRP A 165 -1.51 7.66 0.56
C TRP A 165 -0.64 8.58 -0.29
N SER A 166 -0.44 8.22 -1.55
CA SER A 166 0.24 9.05 -2.53
C SER A 166 -0.61 9.24 -3.77
N ARG A 167 -0.39 10.38 -4.43
CA ARG A 167 -0.98 10.70 -5.73
C ARG A 167 0.08 11.27 -6.65
N VAL A 168 -0.03 10.94 -7.92
CA VAL A 168 0.76 11.58 -8.98
C VAL A 168 0.24 13.01 -9.17
N ALA A 169 1.15 13.95 -9.32
CA ALA A 169 0.80 15.34 -9.60
C ALA A 169 -0.02 15.43 -10.90
N PRO A 170 -1.01 16.34 -10.98
CA PRO A 170 -1.77 16.54 -12.20
C PRO A 170 -0.88 16.91 -13.39
N LEU A 171 -1.32 16.56 -14.61
CA LEU A 171 -0.62 16.95 -15.84
C LEU A 171 -0.52 18.47 -16.01
N LYS A 172 -1.52 19.20 -15.51
CA LYS A 172 -1.47 20.66 -15.42
C LYS A 172 -0.49 21.04 -14.32
N THR A 173 0.60 21.71 -14.71
CA THR A 173 1.62 22.18 -13.76
C THR A 173 0.99 23.05 -12.68
N LEU A 174 1.18 22.62 -11.43
CA LEU A 174 0.81 23.37 -10.23
C LEU A 174 2.09 23.83 -9.54
N THR A 175 1.97 24.89 -8.73
CA THR A 175 3.07 25.33 -7.86
C THR A 175 3.29 24.30 -6.74
N ILE A 176 4.52 24.21 -6.23
CA ILE A 176 4.88 23.31 -5.12
C ILE A 176 3.98 23.60 -3.91
N LEU A 177 3.78 24.86 -3.55
CA LEU A 177 2.89 25.28 -2.46
C LEU A 177 1.45 24.73 -2.61
N ARG A 178 0.93 24.66 -3.84
CA ARG A 178 -0.41 24.08 -4.08
C ARG A 178 -0.39 22.57 -3.89
N LEU A 179 0.68 21.89 -4.32
CA LEU A 179 0.82 20.45 -4.12
C LEU A 179 1.00 20.10 -2.63
N GLU A 180 1.74 20.90 -1.87
CA GLU A 180 1.86 20.78 -0.41
C GLU A 180 0.50 20.94 0.26
N LEU A 181 -0.28 21.96 -0.12
CA LEU A 181 -1.65 22.14 0.38
C LEU A 181 -2.55 20.94 0.05
N MET A 182 -2.40 20.36 -1.13
CA MET A 182 -3.11 19.14 -1.51
C MET A 182 -2.65 17.92 -0.69
N ALA A 183 -1.36 17.81 -0.37
CA ALA A 183 -0.82 16.79 0.52
C ALA A 183 -1.42 16.92 1.93
N CYS A 184 -1.45 18.14 2.49
CA CYS A 184 -2.13 18.47 3.75
C CYS A 184 -3.60 18.05 3.73
N CYS A 185 -4.32 18.34 2.64
CA CYS A 185 -5.72 17.96 2.49
C CYS A 185 -5.92 16.44 2.50
N ILE A 186 -5.04 15.67 1.85
CA ILE A 186 -5.07 14.21 1.92
C ILE A 186 -4.75 13.73 3.33
N GLY A 187 -3.71 14.28 3.96
CA GLY A 187 -3.32 13.94 5.32
C GLY A 187 -4.47 14.11 6.32
N ALA A 188 -5.15 15.26 6.28
CA ALA A 188 -6.31 15.53 7.13
C ALA A 188 -7.47 14.54 6.90
N ARG A 189 -7.67 14.06 5.66
CA ARG A 189 -8.69 13.04 5.35
C ARG A 189 -8.29 11.65 5.82
N LEU A 190 -7.00 11.30 5.80
CA LEU A 190 -6.54 10.00 6.29
C LEU A 190 -6.81 9.85 7.79
N ASP A 191 -6.60 10.91 8.54
CA ASP A 191 -6.85 10.96 9.99
C ASP A 191 -8.35 10.78 10.31
N PHE A 192 -9.21 11.54 9.62
CA PHE A 192 -10.65 11.57 9.93
C PHE A 192 -11.42 10.30 9.54
N THR A 193 -10.97 9.58 8.50
CA THR A 193 -11.72 8.44 7.93
C THR A 193 -11.18 7.06 8.35
N GLY A 194 -9.92 6.98 8.80
CA GLY A 194 -9.26 5.71 9.14
C GLY A 194 -9.60 5.17 10.52
N PHE A 195 -9.70 6.03 11.54
CA PHE A 195 -9.82 5.57 12.93
C PHE A 195 -11.17 4.94 13.29
N LYS A 196 -12.27 5.37 12.66
CA LYS A 196 -13.57 4.75 12.91
C LYS A 196 -13.67 3.32 12.37
N ASN A 197 -12.91 2.95 11.34
CA ASN A 197 -13.07 1.65 10.67
C ASN A 197 -11.91 0.67 10.92
N CYS A 198 -10.70 1.12 11.25
CA CYS A 198 -9.56 0.22 11.48
C CYS A 198 -9.52 -0.42 12.88
N CYS A 199 -10.26 0.10 13.87
CA CYS A 199 -10.29 -0.44 15.23
C CYS A 199 -11.53 -1.31 15.53
N MET A 200 -12.37 -1.60 14.52
CA MET A 200 -13.61 -2.38 14.69
C MET A 200 -13.59 -3.77 14.03
N GLU A 201 -12.42 -4.28 13.63
CA GLU A 201 -12.24 -5.69 13.23
C GLU A 201 -11.17 -6.40 14.06
#